data_AF-A0A514ZTS1-F1
#
_entry.id   AF-A0A514ZTS1-F1
#
_cell.length_a   1.000
_cell.length_b   1.000
_cell.length_c   1.000
_cell.angle_alpha   90.00
_cell.angle_beta   90.00
_cell.angle_gamma   90.00
#
_symmetry.space_group_name_H-M   'P 1'
#
loop_
_entity.id
_entity.type
_entity.pdbx_description
1 polymer ?
#
loop_
_entity_poly.entity_id
_entity_poly.type
_entity_poly.pdbx_seq_one_letter_code
_entity_poly.pdbx_strand_id
1 'polypeptide(L)'
;MIPFAQSTEHQLNDQMRAWFDSFMNHLQVDHMSLETNTATTEKQDFYQRMATANATDLAFTSRIQSSRHFLGQLILSYIDELRQRHVEPRQLAMDFSDASVLVWAEIDDDNELMEDQLRLAQAKINAQYSQYGFYLSSTIVEQSDCLAIPSHYQSILK
;
A
#
# COMPACT_ATOMS: atom_id res chain seq x y z
N MET A 1 -26.10 37.01 -13.84
CA MET A 1 -24.66 37.30 -13.93
C MET A 1 -24.03 36.65 -12.69
N ILE A 2 -23.34 35.52 -12.85
CA ILE A 2 -22.88 34.67 -11.74
C ILE A 2 -21.36 34.88 -11.57
N PRO A 3 -20.88 35.50 -10.48
CA PRO A 3 -19.46 35.58 -10.17
C PRO A 3 -19.13 34.48 -9.15
N PHE A 4 -18.94 33.25 -9.61
CA PHE A 4 -18.53 32.13 -8.72
C PHE A 4 -17.26 31.41 -9.18
N ALA A 5 -16.79 31.64 -10.41
CA ALA A 5 -15.60 30.96 -10.94
C ALA A 5 -14.26 31.58 -10.50
N GLN A 6 -14.21 32.89 -10.26
CA GLN A 6 -12.95 33.59 -9.97
C GLN A 6 -12.42 33.35 -8.54
N SER A 7 -13.29 33.03 -7.59
CA SER A 7 -12.91 32.80 -6.19
C SER A 7 -12.18 31.47 -5.98
N THR A 8 -12.49 30.45 -6.77
CA THR A 8 -11.93 29.09 -6.60
C THR A 8 -10.53 28.97 -7.19
N GLU A 9 -10.28 29.66 -8.31
CA GLU A 9 -8.98 29.67 -8.99
C GLU A 9 -7.91 30.43 -8.19
N HIS A 10 -8.31 31.54 -7.55
CA HIS A 10 -7.41 32.29 -6.66
C HIS A 10 -7.03 31.48 -5.42
N GLN A 11 -7.99 30.76 -4.82
CA GLN A 11 -7.74 29.88 -3.67
C GLN A 11 -6.80 28.71 -4.02
N LEU A 12 -6.96 28.11 -5.21
CA LEU A 12 -6.08 27.05 -5.68
C LEU A 12 -4.64 27.56 -5.86
N ASN A 13 -4.47 28.75 -6.45
CA ASN A 13 -3.15 29.36 -6.63
C ASN A 13 -2.47 29.69 -5.29
N ASP A 14 -3.23 30.20 -4.32
CA ASP A 14 -2.70 30.49 -2.99
C ASP A 14 -2.29 29.21 -2.25
N GLN A 15 -3.08 28.13 -2.38
CA GLN A 15 -2.72 26.81 -1.83
C GLN A 15 -1.47 26.22 -2.49
N MET A 16 -1.37 26.29 -3.82
CA MET A 16 -0.21 25.81 -4.56
C MET A 16 1.05 26.58 -4.17
N ARG A 17 0.93 27.90 -3.99
CA ARG A 17 2.04 28.75 -3.54
C ARG A 17 2.47 28.40 -2.11
N ALA A 18 1.52 28.26 -1.19
CA ALA A 18 1.82 27.85 0.18
C ALA A 18 2.47 26.47 0.26
N TRP A 19 2.01 25.51 -0.54
CA TRP A 19 2.63 24.19 -0.67
C TRP A 19 4.07 24.29 -1.19
N PHE A 20 4.29 25.07 -2.26
CA PHE A 20 5.62 25.23 -2.85
C PHE A 20 6.59 25.92 -1.90
N ASP A 21 6.18 27.00 -1.25
CA ASP A 21 7.01 27.71 -0.27
C ASP A 21 7.36 26.79 0.91
N SER A 22 6.41 25.99 1.38
CA SER A 22 6.67 24.98 2.42
C SER A 22 7.66 23.91 1.96
N PHE A 23 7.52 23.42 0.73
CA PHE A 23 8.46 22.45 0.15
C PHE A 23 9.88 23.00 0.06
N MET A 24 10.03 24.23 -0.45
CA MET A 24 11.33 24.90 -0.55
C MET A 24 11.97 25.14 0.83
N ASN A 25 11.17 25.52 1.83
CA ASN A 25 11.65 25.68 3.20
C ASN A 25 12.18 24.36 3.78
N HIS A 26 11.49 23.24 3.55
CA HIS A 26 12.00 21.92 3.97
C HIS A 26 13.32 21.57 3.29
N LEU A 27 13.45 21.83 1.99
CA LEU A 27 14.70 21.60 1.26
C LEU A 27 15.86 22.44 1.81
N GLN A 28 15.60 23.69 2.18
CA GLN A 28 16.61 24.57 2.78
C GLN A 28 17.05 24.09 4.16
N VAL A 29 16.10 23.68 5.01
CA VAL A 29 16.40 23.09 6.32
C VAL A 29 17.24 21.83 6.17
N ASP A 30 16.87 20.96 5.23
CA ASP A 30 17.59 19.73 4.96
C ASP A 30 19.00 20.01 4.44
N HIS A 31 19.15 20.93 3.50
CA HIS A 31 20.45 21.38 2.99
C HIS A 31 21.37 21.86 4.13
N MET A 32 20.87 22.75 4.99
CA MET A 32 21.62 23.23 6.15
C MET A 32 22.00 22.10 7.11
N SER A 33 21.10 21.13 7.32
CA SER A 33 21.38 19.97 8.18
C SER A 33 22.46 19.04 7.62
N LEU A 34 22.54 18.93 6.28
CA LEU A 34 23.59 18.18 5.59
C LEU A 34 24.94 18.91 5.68
N GLU A 35 24.97 20.21 5.39
CA GLU A 35 26.20 21.03 5.49
C GLU A 35 26.79 21.03 6.91
N THR A 36 25.92 21.05 7.93
CA THR A 36 26.32 21.05 9.34
C THR A 36 26.59 19.65 9.92
N ASN A 37 26.46 18.58 9.12
CA ASN A 37 26.55 17.18 9.56
C ASN A 37 25.59 16.82 10.72
N THR A 38 24.42 17.47 10.79
CA THR A 38 23.38 17.21 11.79
C THR A 38 22.21 16.38 11.25
N ALA A 39 22.17 16.13 9.94
CA ALA A 39 21.19 15.25 9.32
C ALA A 39 21.34 13.79 9.81
N THR A 40 20.22 13.10 9.99
CA THR A 40 20.18 11.65 10.27
C THR A 40 20.78 10.83 9.12
N THR A 41 21.32 9.64 9.40
CA THR A 41 21.89 8.73 8.39
C THR A 41 20.92 8.43 7.24
N GLU A 42 19.63 8.20 7.54
CA GLU A 42 18.60 7.95 6.52
C GLU A 42 18.44 9.14 5.55
N LYS A 43 18.46 10.37 6.08
CA LYS A 43 18.37 11.60 5.28
C LYS A 43 19.63 11.82 4.43
N GLN A 44 20.81 11.57 4.99
CA GLN A 44 22.08 11.63 4.24
C GLN A 44 22.06 10.64 3.07
N ASP A 45 21.69 9.38 3.33
CA ASP A 45 21.58 8.34 2.31
C ASP A 45 20.55 8.70 1.23
N PHE A 46 19.41 9.27 1.61
CA PHE A 46 18.39 9.71 0.67
C PHE A 46 18.92 10.79 -0.29
N TYR A 47 19.48 11.88 0.23
CA TYR A 47 19.97 12.98 -0.62
C TYR A 47 21.20 12.59 -1.42
N GLN A 48 22.09 11.77 -0.86
CA GLN A 48 23.23 11.23 -1.58
C GLN A 48 22.76 10.38 -2.76
N ARG A 49 21.79 9.48 -2.55
CA ARG A 49 21.16 8.72 -3.64
C ARG A 49 20.48 9.65 -4.62
N MET A 50 19.74 10.68 -4.20
CA MET A 50 19.12 11.62 -5.14
C MET A 50 20.13 12.37 -6.00
N ALA A 51 21.29 12.74 -5.43
CA ALA A 51 22.32 13.49 -6.12
C ALA A 51 23.20 12.62 -7.04
N THR A 52 23.40 11.33 -6.71
CA THR A 52 24.27 10.42 -7.46
C THR A 52 23.53 9.39 -8.30
N ALA A 53 22.24 9.17 -8.05
CA ALA A 53 21.40 8.25 -8.79
C ALA A 53 21.21 8.73 -10.23
N ASN A 54 21.33 7.78 -11.15
CA ASN A 54 20.72 7.96 -12.46
C ASN A 54 19.17 7.83 -12.31
N ALA A 55 18.42 8.29 -13.31
CA ALA A 55 16.96 8.26 -13.28
C ALA A 55 16.37 6.87 -12.98
N THR A 56 17.10 5.79 -13.28
CA THR A 56 16.69 4.40 -13.03
C THR A 56 16.66 4.07 -11.54
N ASP A 57 17.68 4.46 -10.77
CA ASP A 57 17.75 4.17 -9.33
C ASP A 57 16.67 4.95 -8.55
N LEU A 58 16.34 6.17 -9.01
CA LEU A 58 15.22 6.96 -8.51
C LEU A 58 13.88 6.30 -8.79
N ALA A 59 13.65 5.88 -10.03
CA ALA A 59 12.43 5.17 -10.41
C ALA A 59 12.27 3.87 -9.60
N PHE A 60 13.37 3.13 -9.39
CA PHE A 60 13.37 1.91 -8.59
C PHE A 60 13.05 2.18 -7.11
N THR A 61 13.68 3.18 -6.51
CA THR A 61 13.42 3.56 -5.11
C THR A 61 11.97 4.02 -4.93
N SER A 62 11.46 4.84 -5.85
CA SER A 62 10.08 5.29 -5.88
C SER A 62 9.10 4.11 -6.00
N ARG A 63 9.41 3.12 -6.85
CA ARG A 63 8.63 1.88 -6.98
C ARG A 63 8.59 1.10 -5.66
N ILE A 64 9.75 0.86 -5.01
CA ILE A 64 9.79 0.15 -3.72
C ILE A 64 8.95 0.86 -2.66
N GLN A 65 9.09 2.18 -2.55
CA GLN A 65 8.35 2.95 -1.55
C GLN A 65 6.84 2.91 -1.82
N SER A 66 6.45 3.07 -3.09
CA SER A 66 5.05 2.96 -3.51
C SER A 66 4.49 1.56 -3.21
N SER A 67 5.24 0.51 -3.55
CA SER A 67 4.87 -0.87 -3.26
C SER A 67 4.65 -1.11 -1.78
N ARG A 68 5.59 -0.70 -0.92
CA ARG A 68 5.44 -0.84 0.54
C ARG A 68 4.21 -0.12 1.07
N HIS A 69 3.96 1.09 0.59
CA HIS A 69 2.81 1.88 1.02
C HIS A 69 1.49 1.20 0.60
N PHE A 70 1.32 0.92 -0.68
CA PHE A 70 0.06 0.39 -1.21
C PHE A 70 -0.20 -1.05 -0.78
N LEU A 71 0.82 -1.93 -0.74
CA LEU A 71 0.65 -3.30 -0.25
C LEU A 71 0.26 -3.31 1.23
N GLY A 72 0.91 -2.47 2.06
CA GLY A 72 0.54 -2.36 3.48
C GLY A 72 -0.91 -1.91 3.66
N GLN A 73 -1.34 -0.89 2.91
CA GLN A 73 -2.73 -0.41 2.96
C GLN A 73 -3.73 -1.44 2.42
N LEU A 74 -3.38 -2.17 1.37
CA LEU A 74 -4.19 -3.23 0.79
C LEU A 74 -4.42 -4.36 1.79
N ILE A 75 -3.35 -4.83 2.46
CA ILE A 75 -3.43 -5.88 3.49
C ILE A 75 -4.33 -5.45 4.64
N LEU A 76 -4.12 -4.24 5.18
CA LEU A 76 -4.94 -3.73 6.28
C LEU A 76 -6.41 -3.61 5.88
N SER A 77 -6.68 -3.05 4.69
CA SER A 77 -8.05 -2.92 4.18
C SER A 77 -8.72 -4.26 3.96
N TYR A 78 -7.98 -5.27 3.49
CA TYR A 78 -8.51 -6.63 3.34
C TYR A 78 -8.85 -7.25 4.70
N ILE A 79 -7.96 -7.15 5.69
CA ILE A 79 -8.23 -7.66 7.05
C ILE A 79 -9.46 -6.98 7.66
N ASP A 80 -9.58 -5.66 7.51
CA ASP A 80 -10.75 -4.93 8.01
C ASP A 80 -12.04 -5.33 7.27
N GLU A 81 -11.96 -5.60 5.96
CA GLU A 81 -13.10 -6.13 5.18
C GLU A 81 -13.53 -7.52 5.67
N LEU A 82 -12.59 -8.43 5.94
CA LEU A 82 -12.90 -9.75 6.49
C LEU A 82 -13.60 -9.62 7.85
N ARG A 83 -13.11 -8.72 8.71
CA ARG A 83 -13.73 -8.44 10.01
C ARG A 83 -15.15 -7.89 9.87
N GLN A 84 -15.38 -6.96 8.96
CA GLN A 84 -16.71 -6.38 8.70
C GLN A 84 -17.71 -7.41 8.20
N ARG A 85 -17.26 -8.39 7.41
CA ARG A 85 -18.08 -9.49 6.89
C ARG A 85 -18.25 -10.65 7.88
N HIS A 86 -17.55 -10.61 9.01
CA HIS A 86 -17.48 -11.71 9.99
C HIS A 86 -16.97 -13.01 9.35
N VAL A 87 -15.95 -12.88 8.51
CA VAL A 87 -15.27 -13.98 7.81
C VAL A 87 -14.05 -14.38 8.63
N GLU A 88 -14.11 -15.56 9.23
CA GLU A 88 -13.06 -16.11 10.08
C GLU A 88 -12.66 -17.49 9.51
N PRO A 89 -11.76 -17.53 8.52
CA PRO A 89 -11.25 -18.81 8.02
C PRO A 89 -10.45 -19.51 9.11
N ARG A 90 -10.38 -20.85 9.06
CA ARG A 90 -9.64 -21.65 10.03
C ARG A 90 -8.17 -21.26 10.09
N GLN A 91 -7.58 -21.05 8.92
CA GLN A 91 -6.21 -20.57 8.79
C GLN A 91 -6.16 -19.47 7.76
N LEU A 92 -5.36 -18.44 8.05
CA LEU A 92 -5.10 -17.35 7.13
C LEU A 92 -3.60 -17.12 7.08
N ALA A 93 -3.05 -17.16 5.87
CA ALA A 93 -1.66 -16.81 5.63
C ALA A 93 -1.54 -15.94 4.39
N MET A 94 -0.49 -15.14 4.33
CA MET A 94 -0.27 -14.22 3.22
C MET A 94 1.18 -14.23 2.76
N ASP A 95 1.38 -14.06 1.47
CA ASP A 95 2.65 -13.68 0.87
C ASP A 95 2.45 -12.41 0.04
N PHE A 96 3.52 -11.68 -0.22
CA PHE A 96 3.45 -10.48 -1.05
C PHE A 96 4.70 -10.34 -1.91
N SER A 97 4.49 -9.96 -3.16
CA SER A 97 5.56 -9.71 -4.12
C SER A 97 5.23 -8.45 -4.92
N ASP A 98 6.17 -7.51 -5.01
CA ASP A 98 6.12 -6.26 -5.80
C ASP A 98 4.79 -5.48 -5.82
N ALA A 99 3.79 -5.99 -6.54
CA ALA A 99 2.49 -5.38 -6.78
C ALA A 99 1.30 -6.27 -6.36
N SER A 100 1.55 -7.41 -5.72
CA SER A 100 0.55 -8.42 -5.43
C SER A 100 0.61 -8.93 -4.01
N VAL A 101 -0.56 -9.24 -3.47
CA VAL A 101 -0.72 -9.99 -2.23
C VAL A 101 -1.39 -11.32 -2.55
N LEU A 102 -0.77 -12.40 -2.14
CA LEU A 102 -1.31 -13.74 -2.21
C LEU A 102 -1.89 -14.09 -0.86
N VAL A 103 -3.14 -14.55 -0.84
CA VAL A 103 -3.84 -14.96 0.37
C VAL A 103 -4.09 -16.45 0.31
N TRP A 104 -3.76 -17.16 1.37
CA TRP A 104 -4.14 -18.54 1.59
C TRP A 104 -5.18 -18.57 2.70
N ALA A 105 -6.37 -19.07 2.39
CA ALA A 105 -7.46 -19.23 3.35
C ALA A 105 -7.91 -20.68 3.38
N GLU A 106 -7.80 -21.32 4.55
CA GLU A 106 -8.37 -22.64 4.81
C GLU A 106 -9.75 -22.46 5.45
N ILE A 107 -10.77 -23.12 4.89
CA ILE A 107 -12.15 -23.08 5.38
C ILE A 107 -12.65 -24.49 5.74
N ASP A 108 -13.75 -24.56 6.49
CA ASP A 108 -14.46 -25.83 6.72
C ASP A 108 -15.05 -26.37 5.41
N ASP A 109 -15.14 -27.71 5.32
CA ASP A 109 -15.76 -28.39 4.17
C ASP A 109 -17.23 -27.94 3.99
N ASP A 110 -17.67 -27.83 2.73
CA ASP A 110 -19.03 -27.41 2.34
C ASP A 110 -19.44 -26.00 2.82
N ASN A 111 -18.49 -25.16 3.26
CA ASN A 111 -18.78 -23.78 3.70
C ASN A 111 -18.78 -22.78 2.52
N GLU A 112 -19.74 -22.97 1.60
CA GLU A 112 -19.89 -22.13 0.40
C GLU A 112 -20.07 -20.64 0.75
N LEU A 113 -20.76 -20.33 1.85
CA LEU A 113 -20.99 -18.96 2.29
C LEU A 113 -19.66 -18.26 2.63
N MET A 114 -18.76 -18.92 3.36
CA MET A 114 -17.45 -18.38 3.70
C MET A 114 -16.62 -18.16 2.43
N GLU A 115 -16.63 -19.12 1.51
CA GLU A 115 -15.93 -19.01 0.23
C GLU A 115 -16.41 -17.79 -0.58
N ASP A 116 -17.73 -17.61 -0.69
CA ASP A 116 -18.32 -16.47 -1.39
C ASP A 116 -17.95 -15.14 -0.73
N GLN A 117 -17.97 -15.07 0.61
CA GLN A 117 -17.56 -13.85 1.30
C GLN A 117 -16.08 -13.52 1.10
N LEU A 118 -15.20 -14.53 1.09
CA LEU A 118 -13.77 -14.34 0.78
C LEU A 118 -13.58 -13.83 -0.66
N ARG A 119 -14.29 -14.39 -1.63
CA ARG A 119 -14.27 -13.94 -3.03
C ARG A 119 -14.78 -12.51 -3.17
N LEU A 120 -15.87 -12.15 -2.49
CA LEU A 120 -16.42 -10.78 -2.49
C LEU A 120 -15.48 -9.77 -1.81
N ALA A 121 -14.83 -10.17 -0.71
CA ALA A 121 -13.81 -9.35 -0.06
C ALA A 121 -12.64 -9.08 -1.01
N GLN A 122 -12.11 -10.11 -1.67
CA GLN A 122 -11.07 -9.96 -2.69
C GLN A 122 -11.52 -9.00 -3.82
N ALA A 123 -12.73 -9.20 -4.34
CA ALA A 123 -13.25 -8.37 -5.43
C ALA A 123 -13.35 -6.89 -5.03
N LYS A 124 -13.84 -6.58 -3.82
CA LYS A 124 -13.95 -5.22 -3.31
C LYS A 124 -12.57 -4.56 -3.15
N ILE A 125 -11.61 -5.26 -2.55
CA ILE A 125 -10.25 -4.74 -2.38
C ILE A 125 -9.59 -4.50 -3.75
N ASN A 126 -9.73 -5.43 -4.69
CA ASN A 126 -9.20 -5.25 -6.03
C ASN A 126 -9.84 -4.07 -6.77
N ALA A 127 -11.14 -3.81 -6.60
CA ALA A 127 -11.78 -2.63 -7.17
C ALA A 127 -11.16 -1.32 -6.64
N GLN A 128 -10.72 -1.28 -5.38
CA GLN A 128 -10.09 -0.10 -4.77
C GLN A 128 -8.64 0.11 -5.24
N TYR A 129 -7.85 -0.97 -5.35
CA TYR A 129 -6.39 -0.88 -5.52
C TYR A 129 -5.88 -1.13 -6.95
N SER A 130 -6.70 -1.75 -7.82
CA SER A 130 -6.31 -2.07 -9.21
C SER A 130 -5.93 -0.83 -10.03
N GLN A 131 -6.56 0.32 -9.76
CA GLN A 131 -6.21 1.60 -10.40
C GLN A 131 -4.76 2.05 -10.13
N TYR A 132 -4.17 1.58 -9.02
CA TYR A 132 -2.79 1.85 -8.64
C TYR A 132 -1.83 0.73 -9.08
N GLY A 133 -2.34 -0.30 -9.78
CA GLY A 133 -1.58 -1.46 -10.22
C GLY A 133 -1.37 -2.54 -9.16
N PHE A 134 -2.08 -2.47 -8.03
CA PHE A 134 -1.97 -3.44 -6.94
C PHE A 134 -3.18 -4.36 -6.87
N TYR A 135 -2.94 -5.64 -6.57
CA TYR A 135 -4.02 -6.65 -6.52
C TYR A 135 -3.79 -7.69 -5.43
N LEU A 136 -4.90 -8.30 -5.03
CA LEU A 136 -5.01 -9.42 -4.12
C LEU A 136 -5.52 -10.64 -4.88
N SER A 137 -4.91 -11.80 -4.62
CA SER A 137 -5.33 -13.08 -5.14
C SER A 137 -5.46 -14.08 -4.01
N SER A 138 -6.64 -14.65 -3.83
CA SER A 138 -6.89 -15.67 -2.81
C SER A 138 -6.86 -17.08 -3.40
N THR A 139 -6.14 -17.97 -2.74
CA THR A 139 -6.28 -19.41 -2.83
C THR A 139 -7.11 -19.85 -1.64
N ILE A 140 -8.30 -20.36 -1.91
CA ILE A 140 -9.22 -20.87 -0.90
C ILE A 140 -9.15 -22.39 -0.99
N VAL A 141 -8.91 -23.04 0.15
CA VAL A 141 -8.80 -24.50 0.26
C VAL A 141 -9.73 -25.00 1.34
N GLU A 142 -10.25 -26.22 1.15
CA GLU A 142 -11.09 -26.88 2.14
C GLU A 142 -10.23 -27.71 3.09
N GLN A 143 -10.74 -27.95 4.30
CA GLN A 143 -10.04 -28.75 5.31
C GLN A 143 -9.72 -30.15 4.79
N SER A 144 -10.64 -30.75 4.02
CA SER A 144 -10.50 -32.08 3.42
C SER A 144 -9.42 -32.17 2.33
N ASP A 145 -9.01 -31.05 1.73
CA ASP A 145 -7.94 -31.02 0.72
C ASP A 145 -6.59 -31.46 1.31
N CYS A 146 -6.43 -31.37 2.64
CA CYS A 146 -5.21 -31.75 3.37
C CYS A 146 -3.96 -31.04 2.83
N LEU A 147 -4.11 -29.82 2.31
CA LEU A 147 -3.02 -29.02 1.75
C LEU A 147 -2.35 -28.19 2.85
N ALA A 148 -1.02 -28.30 2.92
CA ALA A 148 -0.25 -27.45 3.81
C ALA A 148 -0.07 -26.04 3.23
N ILE A 149 -0.04 -25.04 4.11
CA ILE A 149 0.33 -23.66 3.75
C ILE A 149 1.73 -23.68 3.10
N PRO A 150 1.91 -23.10 1.90
CA PRO A 150 3.22 -23.04 1.26
C PRO A 150 4.24 -22.27 2.11
N SER A 151 5.49 -22.71 2.11
CA SER A 151 6.53 -22.25 3.05
C SER A 151 6.90 -20.76 2.98
N HIS A 152 6.57 -20.09 1.88
CA HIS A 152 6.82 -18.65 1.68
C HIS A 152 5.71 -17.77 2.25
N TYR A 153 4.56 -18.34 2.62
CA TYR A 153 3.48 -17.58 3.25
C TYR A 153 3.76 -17.37 4.73
N GLN A 154 3.37 -16.20 5.23
CA GLN A 154 3.37 -15.88 6.65
C GLN A 154 1.96 -16.02 7.21
N SER A 155 1.83 -16.86 8.23
CA SER A 155 0.56 -17.06 8.93
C SER A 155 0.19 -15.81 9.73
N ILE A 156 -1.04 -15.33 9.50
CA ILE A 156 -1.66 -14.18 10.18
C ILE A 156 -2.63 -14.68 11.27
N LEU A 157 -3.32 -15.78 10.98
CA LEU A 157 -4.25 -16.44 11.90
C LEU A 157 -3.97 -17.95 11.88
N LYS A 158 -3.96 -18.55 13.07
CA LYS A 158 -3.82 -19.99 13.33
C LYS A 158 -4.95 -20.47 14.21
#